data_AF-A0A6A4Z377-F1
#
_entry.id   AF-A0A6A4Z377-F1
#
_cell.length_a   1.000
_cell.length_b   1.000
_cell.length_c   1.000
_cell.angle_alpha   90.00
_cell.angle_beta   90.00
_cell.angle_gamma   90.00
#
_symmetry.space_group_name_H-M   'P 1'
#
loop_
_entity.id
_entity.type
_entity.pdbx_description
1 polymer ?
#
loop_
_entity_poly.entity_id
_entity_poly.type
_entity_poly.pdbx_seq_one_letter_code
_entity_poly.pdbx_strand_id
1 'polypeptide(L)'
;MRRRAPRWLYQCVSLFAKLKHTICAVYFAIQVVIFVKFGPTDIRNLRVFDPIVMAGSFAALALLHVLFLSLGPRTTPWMTWHPLRWASRITSFDSVRPRLWLGYISDDTALAAFNVFEVVCQSYQLVSLMAVVVDAWFVTSFATVVVLHCFVTPWLFYNQTTSRDHTLLVGWTSSLFSFCLSCLFPFVGICLPALEYLLVNPAIGNDPLWISRIILMSRAIVASSPLDFATKIVMDVATLVSLRRLTHVLATYSSATIAPTTSRRQLSTSSSSITCRSPTHSVAKASIPAANRRPLAIALLVVLVTWGAALTILLLRTSFFRTACPPTCVAHATPLLDLTCRCKYVHVNCH
;
A
#
# COMPACT_ATOMS: atom_id res chain seq x y z
N MET A 1 17.42 6.77 -28.92
CA MET A 1 17.03 5.34 -28.98
C MET A 1 16.09 5.00 -27.82
N ARG A 2 14.79 4.77 -28.06
CA ARG A 2 13.88 4.24 -27.02
C ARG A 2 14.19 2.75 -26.84
N ARG A 3 14.83 2.37 -25.74
CA ARG A 3 15.02 0.94 -25.40
C ARG A 3 13.63 0.32 -25.25
N ARG A 4 13.35 -0.73 -26.03
CA ARG A 4 12.12 -1.51 -25.91
C ARG A 4 12.20 -2.29 -24.60
N ALA A 5 11.23 -2.12 -23.71
CA ALA A 5 11.08 -3.01 -22.58
C ALA A 5 10.82 -4.43 -23.13
N PRO A 6 11.50 -5.46 -22.63
CA PRO A 6 11.35 -6.79 -23.16
C PRO A 6 9.96 -7.35 -22.83
N ARG A 7 9.37 -8.14 -23.74
CA ARG A 7 8.00 -8.66 -23.60
C ARG A 7 7.79 -9.51 -22.34
N TRP A 8 8.83 -10.22 -21.89
CA TRP A 8 8.78 -11.01 -20.66
C TRP A 8 8.51 -10.13 -19.42
N LEU A 9 9.09 -8.93 -19.36
CA LEU A 9 8.89 -8.00 -18.24
C LEU A 9 7.42 -7.58 -18.15
N TYR A 10 6.80 -7.27 -19.29
CA TYR A 10 5.37 -6.95 -19.34
C TYR A 10 4.50 -8.11 -18.83
N GLN A 11 4.79 -9.33 -19.27
CA GLN A 11 4.06 -10.53 -18.84
C GLN A 11 4.23 -10.78 -17.34
N CYS A 12 5.44 -10.68 -16.81
CA CYS A 12 5.73 -10.84 -15.38
C CYS A 12 4.99 -9.81 -14.54
N VAL A 13 5.05 -8.52 -14.91
CA VAL A 13 4.38 -7.46 -14.13
C VAL A 13 2.85 -7.56 -14.25
N SER A 14 2.33 -7.94 -15.42
CA SER A 14 0.88 -8.19 -15.58
C SER A 14 0.41 -9.39 -14.78
N LEU A 15 1.16 -10.49 -14.78
CA LEU A 15 0.87 -11.69 -13.98
C LEU A 15 0.91 -11.36 -12.49
N PHE A 16 1.93 -10.63 -12.05
CA PHE A 16 2.07 -10.15 -10.68
C PHE A 16 0.88 -9.29 -10.25
N ALA A 17 0.43 -8.35 -11.09
CA ALA A 17 -0.72 -7.51 -10.78
C ALA A 17 -2.02 -8.32 -10.68
N LYS A 18 -2.24 -9.28 -11.60
CA LYS A 18 -3.39 -10.19 -11.55
C LYS A 18 -3.38 -11.04 -10.29
N LEU A 19 -2.25 -11.67 -9.98
CA LEU A 19 -2.08 -12.51 -8.79
C LEU A 19 -2.42 -11.73 -7.52
N LYS A 20 -1.91 -10.49 -7.38
CA LYS A 20 -2.20 -9.64 -6.22
C LYS A 20 -3.67 -9.27 -6.13
N HIS A 21 -4.31 -8.89 -7.24
CA HIS A 21 -5.74 -8.62 -7.23
C HIS A 21 -6.56 -9.84 -6.85
N THR A 22 -6.19 -11.04 -7.32
CA THR A 22 -6.86 -12.29 -6.94
C THR A 22 -6.71 -12.59 -5.45
N ILE A 23 -5.48 -12.50 -4.91
CA ILE A 23 -5.22 -12.75 -3.49
C ILE A 23 -5.98 -11.75 -2.62
N CYS A 24 -5.91 -10.45 -2.94
CA CYS A 24 -6.65 -9.41 -2.22
C CYS A 24 -8.17 -9.63 -2.29
N ALA A 25 -8.73 -9.96 -3.46
CA ALA A 25 -10.15 -10.21 -3.61
C ALA A 25 -10.62 -11.39 -2.74
N VAL A 26 -9.86 -12.50 -2.74
CA VAL A 26 -10.16 -13.68 -1.91
C VAL A 26 -10.03 -13.33 -0.43
N TYR A 27 -8.94 -12.66 -0.03
CA TYR A 27 -8.72 -12.27 1.36
C TYR A 27 -9.86 -11.36 1.88
N PHE A 28 -10.23 -10.31 1.14
CA PHE A 28 -11.33 -9.44 1.55
C PHE A 28 -12.68 -10.15 1.54
N ALA A 29 -12.94 -11.05 0.59
CA ALA A 29 -14.16 -11.86 0.59
C ALA A 29 -14.24 -12.76 1.83
N ILE A 30 -13.13 -13.39 2.23
CA ILE A 30 -13.04 -14.18 3.47
C ILE A 30 -13.33 -13.28 4.68
N GLN A 31 -12.73 -12.09 4.74
CA GLN A 31 -12.97 -11.15 5.83
C GLN A 31 -14.45 -10.73 5.92
N VAL A 32 -15.12 -10.48 4.78
CA VAL A 32 -16.56 -10.19 4.76
C VAL A 32 -17.37 -11.32 5.38
N VAL A 33 -17.10 -12.57 5.00
CA VAL A 33 -17.80 -13.73 5.57
C VAL A 33 -17.57 -13.81 7.08
N ILE A 34 -16.34 -13.58 7.54
CA ILE A 34 -15.99 -13.57 8.96
C ILE A 34 -16.77 -12.49 9.71
N PHE A 35 -16.74 -11.24 9.25
CA PHE A 35 -17.42 -10.13 9.95
C PHE A 35 -18.94 -10.27 9.99
N VAL A 36 -19.56 -10.84 8.96
CA VAL A 36 -21.01 -11.11 8.94
C VAL A 36 -21.39 -12.25 9.89
N LYS A 37 -20.46 -13.15 10.20
CA LYS A 37 -20.69 -14.32 11.06
C LYS A 37 -20.32 -14.10 12.53
N PHE A 38 -19.65 -13.01 12.87
CA PHE A 38 -19.29 -12.73 14.26
C PHE A 38 -20.52 -12.63 15.16
N GLY A 39 -20.50 -13.42 16.24
CA GLY A 39 -21.48 -13.30 17.32
C GLY A 39 -21.12 -12.17 18.29
N PRO A 40 -22.04 -11.81 19.21
CA PRO A 40 -21.78 -10.79 20.22
C PRO A 40 -20.55 -11.10 21.10
N THR A 41 -20.33 -12.39 21.39
CA THR A 41 -19.17 -12.87 22.14
C THR A 41 -17.86 -12.63 21.38
N ASP A 42 -17.84 -12.90 20.07
CA ASP A 42 -16.66 -12.70 19.23
C ASP A 42 -16.32 -11.22 19.09
N ILE A 43 -17.32 -10.37 18.90
CA ILE A 43 -17.16 -8.91 18.84
C ILE A 43 -16.50 -8.39 20.12
N ARG A 44 -16.99 -8.83 21.29
CA ARG A 44 -16.43 -8.44 22.58
C ARG A 44 -15.02 -9.00 22.80
N ASN A 45 -14.80 -10.26 22.45
CA ASN A 45 -13.51 -10.93 22.64
C ASN A 45 -12.44 -10.38 21.72
N LEU A 46 -12.77 -10.06 20.47
CA LEU A 46 -11.85 -9.51 19.47
C LEU A 46 -11.79 -7.98 19.48
N ARG A 47 -12.65 -7.32 20.27
CA ARG A 47 -12.77 -5.86 20.36
C ARG A 47 -13.00 -5.22 18.99
N VAL A 48 -13.87 -5.82 18.17
CA VAL A 48 -14.16 -5.35 16.81
C VAL A 48 -14.83 -3.97 16.90
N PHE A 49 -14.36 -3.00 16.11
CA PHE A 49 -14.92 -1.64 16.09
C PHE A 49 -16.39 -1.63 15.65
N ASP A 50 -16.65 -2.01 14.40
CA ASP A 50 -18.00 -2.13 13.83
C ASP A 50 -17.96 -3.18 12.71
N PRO A 51 -18.51 -4.38 12.92
CA PRO A 51 -18.43 -5.47 11.95
C PRO A 51 -19.19 -5.17 10.64
N ILE A 52 -20.28 -4.38 10.69
CA ILE A 52 -21.09 -4.07 9.51
C ILE A 52 -20.35 -3.08 8.61
N VAL A 53 -19.80 -2.02 9.20
CA VAL A 53 -19.00 -1.03 8.46
C VAL A 53 -17.75 -1.67 7.86
N MET A 54 -17.08 -2.53 8.62
CA MET A 54 -15.92 -3.29 8.16
C MET A 54 -16.28 -4.24 7.02
N ALA A 55 -17.35 -5.02 7.16
CA ALA A 55 -17.83 -5.92 6.11
C ALA A 55 -18.19 -5.16 4.84
N GLY A 56 -18.94 -4.05 4.94
CA GLY A 56 -19.31 -3.22 3.78
C GLY A 56 -18.09 -2.66 3.05
N SER A 57 -17.08 -2.19 3.80
CA SER A 57 -15.86 -1.62 3.23
C SER A 57 -14.97 -2.67 2.56
N PHE A 58 -14.79 -3.84 3.18
CA PHE A 58 -14.05 -4.94 2.57
C PHE A 58 -14.80 -5.57 1.40
N ALA A 59 -16.13 -5.60 1.41
CA ALA A 59 -16.93 -6.02 0.25
C ALA A 59 -16.72 -5.06 -0.93
N ALA A 60 -16.72 -3.75 -0.69
CA ALA A 60 -16.42 -2.76 -1.72
C ALA A 60 -15.01 -2.94 -2.30
N LEU A 61 -13.99 -3.16 -1.44
CA LEU A 61 -12.61 -3.43 -1.88
C LEU A 61 -12.50 -4.74 -2.67
N ALA A 62 -13.17 -5.81 -2.23
CA ALA A 62 -13.22 -7.09 -2.95
C ALA A 62 -13.83 -6.93 -4.35
N LEU A 63 -14.98 -6.24 -4.45
CA LEU A 63 -15.64 -5.95 -5.72
C LEU A 63 -14.75 -5.11 -6.65
N LEU A 64 -14.04 -4.11 -6.10
CA LEU A 64 -13.09 -3.33 -6.89
C LEU A 64 -11.98 -4.19 -7.47
N HIS A 65 -11.39 -5.08 -6.67
CA HIS A 65 -10.37 -6.01 -7.16
C HIS A 65 -10.90 -6.95 -8.25
N VAL A 66 -12.11 -7.50 -8.09
CA VAL A 66 -12.77 -8.33 -9.11
C VAL A 66 -13.05 -7.52 -10.38
N LEU A 67 -13.50 -6.28 -10.26
CA LEU A 67 -13.75 -5.38 -11.38
C LEU A 67 -12.47 -5.08 -12.17
N PHE A 68 -11.35 -4.86 -11.48
CA PHE A 68 -10.04 -4.67 -12.14
C PHE A 68 -9.55 -5.95 -12.85
N LEU A 69 -9.86 -7.12 -12.32
CA LEU A 69 -9.57 -8.40 -12.99
C LEU A 69 -10.41 -8.60 -14.25
N SER A 70 -11.71 -8.24 -14.21
CA SER A 70 -12.66 -8.51 -15.29
C SER A 70 -12.59 -7.51 -16.44
N LEU A 71 -12.50 -6.21 -16.14
CA LEU A 71 -12.48 -5.16 -17.17
C LEU A 71 -11.06 -4.95 -17.74
N GLY A 72 -10.02 -5.37 -17.03
CA GLY A 72 -8.65 -5.16 -17.44
C GLY A 72 -8.26 -3.68 -17.55
N PRO A 73 -7.03 -3.36 -18.01
CA PRO A 73 -6.48 -2.00 -17.92
C PRO A 73 -7.15 -0.95 -18.83
N ARG A 74 -7.98 -1.36 -19.80
CA ARG A 74 -8.39 -0.50 -20.93
C ARG A 74 -9.80 0.09 -20.82
N THR A 75 -10.68 -0.43 -19.96
CA THR A 75 -12.13 -0.14 -20.05
C THR A 75 -12.77 0.36 -18.76
N THR A 76 -12.00 0.79 -17.75
CA THR A 76 -12.55 1.50 -16.57
C THR A 76 -12.30 3.03 -16.62
N PRO A 77 -13.00 3.81 -17.47
CA PRO A 77 -12.96 5.27 -17.41
C PRO A 77 -13.66 5.85 -16.18
N TRP A 78 -14.49 5.07 -15.49
CA TRP A 78 -15.50 5.57 -14.53
C TRP A 78 -14.87 5.87 -13.17
N MET A 79 -13.70 5.29 -12.94
CA MET A 79 -13.06 5.33 -11.65
C MET A 79 -11.63 5.80 -11.78
N THR A 80 -11.26 6.66 -12.73
CA THR A 80 -9.94 7.36 -12.74
C THR A 80 -9.79 8.23 -11.51
N TRP A 81 -9.51 7.62 -10.36
CA TRP A 81 -8.78 8.20 -9.25
C TRP A 81 -7.39 8.60 -9.76
N HIS A 82 -7.34 9.67 -10.53
CA HIS A 82 -6.17 10.53 -10.49
C HIS A 82 -6.26 11.21 -9.12
N PRO A 83 -5.41 10.88 -8.14
CA PRO A 83 -5.35 11.66 -6.90
C PRO A 83 -5.18 13.17 -7.22
N LEU A 84 -4.58 13.49 -8.36
CA LEU A 84 -4.43 14.84 -8.90
C LEU A 84 -5.72 15.50 -9.45
N ARG A 85 -6.81 14.76 -9.75
CA ARG A 85 -8.08 15.37 -10.20
C ARG A 85 -9.13 15.52 -9.10
N TRP A 86 -9.03 14.82 -7.97
CA TRP A 86 -9.94 15.03 -6.84
C TRP A 86 -9.75 16.43 -6.21
N ALA A 87 -8.51 16.92 -6.17
CA ALA A 87 -8.19 18.32 -5.87
C ALA A 87 -8.90 19.33 -6.81
N SER A 88 -9.10 18.96 -8.07
CA SER A 88 -9.75 19.83 -9.08
C SER A 88 -11.26 19.64 -9.23
N ARG A 89 -11.84 18.54 -8.70
CA ARG A 89 -13.29 18.28 -8.76
C ARG A 89 -14.04 18.70 -7.52
N ILE A 90 -13.36 18.90 -6.39
CA ILE A 90 -13.97 19.59 -5.22
C ILE A 90 -14.23 21.08 -5.53
N THR A 91 -13.65 21.63 -6.60
CA THR A 91 -13.91 23.01 -7.04
C THR A 91 -15.03 23.18 -8.06
N SER A 92 -15.97 22.22 -8.18
CA SER A 92 -17.21 22.43 -8.94
C SER A 92 -18.45 22.61 -8.05
N PHE A 93 -18.25 22.93 -6.77
CA PHE A 93 -19.25 23.68 -6.02
C PHE A 93 -18.99 25.15 -6.29
N ASP A 94 -19.97 25.77 -6.96
CA ASP A 94 -19.97 27.17 -7.29
C ASP A 94 -19.77 28.06 -6.06
N SER A 95 -19.06 29.16 -6.29
CA SER A 95 -18.90 30.32 -5.40
C SER A 95 -18.23 30.04 -4.04
N VAL A 96 -16.89 30.03 -4.04
CA VAL A 96 -15.98 30.73 -3.10
C VAL A 96 -14.59 30.12 -3.34
N ARG A 97 -13.61 30.95 -3.68
CA ARG A 97 -12.27 30.55 -4.15
C ARG A 97 -11.40 30.02 -2.99
N PRO A 98 -10.82 28.80 -3.11
CA PRO A 98 -9.49 28.56 -2.57
C PRO A 98 -8.58 28.01 -3.69
N ARG A 99 -8.28 28.85 -4.69
CA ARG A 99 -7.43 28.47 -5.84
C ARG A 99 -5.93 28.70 -5.64
N LEU A 100 -5.47 29.15 -4.47
CA LEU A 100 -4.07 29.56 -4.32
C LEU A 100 -3.07 28.46 -3.89
N TRP A 101 -3.51 27.32 -3.36
CA TRP A 101 -2.58 26.34 -2.75
C TRP A 101 -2.45 24.99 -3.47
N LEU A 102 -3.50 24.45 -4.10
CA LEU A 102 -3.44 23.10 -4.70
C LEU A 102 -2.91 23.07 -6.15
N GLY A 103 -2.69 24.22 -6.80
CA GLY A 103 -2.17 24.27 -8.17
C GLY A 103 -0.65 24.05 -8.30
N TYR A 104 0.07 23.89 -7.18
CA TYR A 104 1.54 23.98 -7.13
C TYR A 104 2.27 22.65 -6.80
N ILE A 105 1.56 21.55 -6.55
CA ILE A 105 2.19 20.29 -6.16
C ILE A 105 2.70 19.55 -7.41
N SER A 106 4.02 19.31 -7.46
CA SER A 106 4.63 18.47 -8.49
C SER A 106 4.20 17.01 -8.31
N ASP A 107 4.06 16.25 -9.41
CA ASP A 107 3.72 14.83 -9.39
C ASP A 107 4.64 14.02 -8.45
N ASP A 108 5.93 14.36 -8.40
CA ASP A 108 6.92 13.71 -7.52
C ASP A 108 6.66 14.02 -6.04
N THR A 109 6.26 15.25 -5.72
CA THR A 109 5.90 15.66 -4.35
C THR A 109 4.63 14.95 -3.89
N ALA A 110 3.62 14.84 -4.75
CA ALA A 110 2.40 14.12 -4.43
C ALA A 110 2.68 12.63 -4.18
N LEU A 111 3.56 12.02 -4.99
CA LEU A 111 3.98 10.64 -4.81
C LEU A 111 4.77 10.45 -3.51
N ALA A 112 5.71 11.34 -3.20
CA ALA A 112 6.46 11.30 -1.96
C ALA A 112 5.55 11.46 -0.73
N ALA A 113 4.61 12.41 -0.77
CA ALA A 113 3.64 12.63 0.30
C ALA A 113 2.74 11.41 0.53
N PHE A 114 2.30 10.75 -0.56
CA PHE A 114 1.53 9.51 -0.46
C PHE A 114 2.32 8.40 0.22
N ASN A 115 3.60 8.22 -0.15
CA ASN A 115 4.47 7.22 0.49
C ASN A 115 4.70 7.54 1.98
N VAL A 116 4.90 8.82 2.34
CA VAL A 116 5.01 9.25 3.75
C VAL A 116 3.74 8.88 4.51
N PHE A 117 2.58 9.23 3.97
CA PHE A 117 1.29 8.91 4.60
C PHE A 117 1.10 7.41 4.78
N GLU A 118 1.44 6.62 3.76
CA GLU A 118 1.38 5.16 3.80
C GLU A 118 2.30 4.59 4.89
N VAL A 119 3.54 5.07 4.98
CA VAL A 119 4.52 4.67 6.00
C VAL A 119 4.05 5.04 7.41
N VAL A 120 3.37 6.19 7.58
CA VAL A 120 2.78 6.57 8.87
C VAL A 120 1.70 5.57 9.29
N CYS A 121 0.79 5.19 8.38
CA CYS A 121 -0.22 4.17 8.66
C CYS A 121 0.41 2.81 8.98
N GLN A 122 1.44 2.40 8.22
CA GLN A 122 2.17 1.15 8.45
C GLN A 122 2.92 1.15 9.79
N SER A 123 3.50 2.28 10.17
CA SER A 123 4.19 2.45 11.46
C SER A 123 3.20 2.38 12.62
N TYR A 124 2.02 2.99 12.48
CA TYR A 124 0.94 2.84 13.46
C TYR A 124 0.53 1.38 13.62
N GLN A 125 0.33 0.66 12.50
CA GLN A 125 0.00 -0.77 12.53
C GLN A 125 1.11 -1.57 13.21
N LEU A 126 2.39 -1.32 12.90
CA LEU A 126 3.51 -1.97 13.55
C LEU A 126 3.49 -1.77 15.08
N VAL A 127 3.27 -0.54 15.55
CA VAL A 127 3.19 -0.23 16.99
C VAL A 127 2.04 -0.99 17.64
N SER A 128 0.88 -1.06 16.99
CA SER A 128 -0.28 -1.81 17.46
C SER A 128 0.01 -3.32 17.53
N LEU A 129 0.60 -3.89 16.49
CA LEU A 129 1.00 -5.30 16.43
C LEU A 129 1.99 -5.63 17.54
N MET A 130 3.04 -4.82 17.72
CA MET A 130 4.07 -5.01 18.76
C MET A 130 3.50 -4.97 20.18
N ALA A 131 2.40 -4.25 20.40
CA ALA A 131 1.75 -4.18 21.71
C ALA A 131 0.86 -5.40 22.03
N VAL A 132 0.43 -6.15 21.02
CA VAL A 132 -0.61 -7.20 21.16
C VAL A 132 -0.10 -8.59 20.78
N VAL A 133 0.57 -8.72 19.64
CA VAL A 133 1.03 -9.99 19.06
C VAL A 133 2.23 -10.54 19.83
N VAL A 134 2.20 -11.84 20.09
CA VAL A 134 3.26 -12.57 20.83
C VAL A 134 4.24 -13.30 19.91
N ASP A 135 3.86 -13.57 18.66
CA ASP A 135 4.68 -14.31 17.71
C ASP A 135 5.79 -13.42 17.14
N ALA A 136 7.02 -13.66 17.60
CA ALA A 136 8.18 -12.87 17.22
C ALA A 136 8.44 -12.90 15.71
N TRP A 137 8.26 -14.04 15.05
CA TRP A 137 8.51 -14.17 13.60
C TRP A 137 7.60 -13.24 12.78
N PHE A 138 6.33 -13.10 13.19
CA PHE A 138 5.34 -12.27 12.50
C PHE A 138 5.68 -10.79 12.67
N VAL A 139 5.91 -10.38 13.92
CA VAL A 139 6.21 -8.99 14.27
C VAL A 139 7.54 -8.55 13.63
N THR A 140 8.58 -9.38 13.69
CA THR A 140 9.89 -9.05 13.11
C THR A 140 9.82 -8.95 11.59
N SER A 141 9.08 -9.83 10.93
CA SER A 141 8.88 -9.80 9.48
C SER A 141 8.10 -8.55 9.05
N PHE A 142 7.03 -8.22 9.77
CA PHE A 142 6.26 -7.00 9.54
C PHE A 142 7.13 -5.75 9.73
N ALA A 143 7.86 -5.67 10.85
CA ALA A 143 8.78 -4.57 11.16
C ALA A 143 9.85 -4.38 10.09
N THR A 144 10.45 -5.48 9.63
CA THR A 144 11.48 -5.47 8.58
C THR A 144 10.93 -4.87 7.28
N VAL A 145 9.71 -5.24 6.89
CA VAL A 145 9.09 -4.69 5.68
C VAL A 145 8.78 -3.20 5.81
N VAL A 146 8.31 -2.72 6.96
CA VAL A 146 8.09 -1.29 7.20
C VAL A 146 9.40 -0.50 7.12
N VAL A 147 10.46 -1.00 7.78
CA VAL A 147 11.78 -0.37 7.76
C VAL A 147 12.37 -0.35 6.34
N LEU A 148 12.25 -1.46 5.61
CA LEU A 148 12.65 -1.52 4.20
C LEU A 148 11.89 -0.52 3.36
N HIS A 149 10.58 -0.34 3.59
CA HIS A 149 9.80 0.66 2.87
C HIS A 149 10.33 2.08 3.09
N CYS A 150 10.71 2.42 4.33
CA CYS A 150 11.30 3.71 4.68
C CYS A 150 12.63 4.01 3.95
N PHE A 151 13.44 2.99 3.63
CA PHE A 151 14.75 3.19 2.99
C PHE A 151 14.71 3.00 1.47
N VAL A 152 14.02 1.96 1.00
CA VAL A 152 13.98 1.59 -0.42
C VAL A 152 13.24 2.65 -1.23
N THR A 153 12.13 3.18 -0.74
CA THR A 153 11.38 4.21 -1.48
C THR A 153 12.23 5.46 -1.73
N PRO A 154 12.84 6.11 -0.71
CA PRO A 154 13.75 7.23 -0.94
C PRO A 154 14.94 6.92 -1.83
N TRP A 155 15.56 5.75 -1.67
CA TRP A 155 16.68 5.34 -2.51
C TRP A 155 16.29 5.27 -4.00
N LEU A 156 15.10 4.75 -4.30
CA LEU A 156 14.56 4.73 -5.66
C LEU A 156 14.30 6.13 -6.22
N PHE A 157 13.80 7.05 -5.40
CA PHE A 157 13.63 8.46 -5.77
C PHE A 157 14.94 9.19 -6.04
N TYR A 158 15.99 8.84 -5.30
CA TYR A 158 17.31 9.42 -5.46
C TYR A 158 18.02 8.91 -6.73
N ASN A 159 17.91 7.61 -7.00
CA ASN A 159 18.55 6.96 -8.14
C ASN A 159 17.73 7.18 -9.44
N GLN A 160 17.78 8.40 -9.98
CA GLN A 160 17.04 8.83 -11.17
C GLN A 160 17.56 8.18 -12.47
N THR A 161 17.31 6.89 -12.67
CA THR A 161 17.35 6.31 -14.03
C THR A 161 16.04 6.64 -14.76
N THR A 162 16.13 7.13 -16.01
CA THR A 162 15.04 7.47 -16.96
C THR A 162 13.62 7.55 -16.38
N SER A 163 13.02 8.75 -16.34
CA SER A 163 11.79 9.11 -15.61
C SER A 163 10.59 8.14 -15.65
N ARG A 164 10.40 7.33 -16.71
CA ARG A 164 9.27 6.38 -16.79
C ARG A 164 9.53 5.05 -16.04
N ASP A 165 10.77 4.58 -16.02
CA ASP A 165 11.14 3.34 -15.32
C ASP A 165 11.18 3.59 -13.80
N HIS A 166 11.56 4.80 -13.39
CA HIS A 166 11.49 5.27 -12.01
C HIS A 166 10.08 5.18 -11.40
N THR A 167 9.06 5.75 -12.06
CA THR A 167 7.67 5.69 -11.57
C THR A 167 7.12 4.26 -11.51
N LEU A 168 7.54 3.40 -12.44
CA LEU A 168 7.22 1.98 -12.41
C LEU A 168 7.82 1.28 -11.20
N LEU A 169 9.11 1.51 -10.94
CA LEU A 169 9.85 0.84 -9.88
C LEU A 169 9.36 1.26 -8.50
N VAL A 170 9.21 2.58 -8.26
CA VAL A 170 8.62 3.13 -7.02
C VAL A 170 7.19 2.62 -6.84
N GLY A 171 6.40 2.60 -7.92
CA GLY A 171 5.03 2.13 -7.83
C GLY A 171 4.90 0.63 -7.56
N TRP A 172 5.83 -0.16 -8.09
CA TRP A 172 5.90 -1.59 -7.87
C TRP A 172 6.37 -1.92 -6.46
N THR A 173 7.41 -1.26 -5.94
CA THR A 173 7.92 -1.50 -4.58
C THR A 173 6.93 -1.05 -3.50
N SER A 174 6.37 0.17 -3.61
CA SER A 174 5.31 0.63 -2.70
C SER A 174 4.16 -0.37 -2.70
N SER A 175 3.65 -0.76 -3.89
CA SER A 175 2.60 -1.77 -3.98
C SER A 175 2.96 -3.09 -3.29
N LEU A 176 4.21 -3.57 -3.46
CA LEU A 176 4.68 -4.81 -2.86
C LEU A 176 4.67 -4.71 -1.34
N PHE A 177 5.23 -3.64 -0.78
CA PHE A 177 5.24 -3.42 0.67
C PHE A 177 3.84 -3.26 1.24
N SER A 178 2.97 -2.44 0.64
CA SER A 178 1.58 -2.31 1.11
C SER A 178 0.86 -3.66 1.10
N PHE A 179 1.06 -4.46 0.04
CA PHE A 179 0.42 -5.78 -0.09
C PHE A 179 0.92 -6.77 0.95
N CYS A 180 2.24 -6.81 1.19
CA CYS A 180 2.81 -7.68 2.20
C CYS A 180 2.21 -7.37 3.58
N LEU A 181 2.11 -6.09 3.92
CA LEU A 181 1.66 -5.63 5.23
C LEU A 181 0.14 -5.73 5.41
N SER A 182 -0.66 -5.39 4.39
CA SER A 182 -2.12 -5.33 4.54
C SER A 182 -2.83 -6.65 4.25
N CYS A 183 -2.25 -7.50 3.40
CA CYS A 183 -2.89 -8.71 2.93
C CYS A 183 -2.08 -9.96 3.26
N LEU A 184 -0.81 -10.04 2.82
CA LEU A 184 -0.03 -11.28 2.89
C LEU A 184 0.24 -11.72 4.33
N PHE A 185 0.77 -10.83 5.17
CA PHE A 185 1.07 -11.18 6.56
C PHE A 185 -0.21 -11.53 7.33
N PRO A 186 -1.29 -10.71 7.34
CA PRO A 186 -2.54 -11.10 7.97
C PRO A 186 -3.09 -12.44 7.49
N PHE A 187 -3.03 -12.70 6.18
CA PHE A 187 -3.45 -13.97 5.61
C PHE A 187 -2.60 -15.13 6.14
N VAL A 188 -1.27 -15.05 6.05
CA VAL A 188 -0.36 -16.10 6.54
C VAL A 188 -0.49 -16.31 8.05
N GLY A 189 -0.63 -15.23 8.82
CA GLY A 189 -0.75 -15.27 10.28
C GLY A 189 -2.03 -15.97 10.78
N ILE A 190 -3.10 -15.99 9.99
CA ILE A 190 -4.35 -16.70 10.34
C ILE A 190 -4.43 -18.06 9.63
N CYS A 191 -4.08 -18.13 8.35
CA CYS A 191 -4.25 -19.33 7.55
C CYS A 191 -3.30 -20.45 7.95
N LEU A 192 -2.05 -20.16 8.31
CA LEU A 192 -1.12 -21.21 8.74
C LEU A 192 -1.62 -21.90 10.03
N PRO A 193 -1.98 -21.18 11.12
CA PRO A 193 -2.52 -21.85 12.29
C PRO A 193 -3.87 -22.52 12.06
N ALA A 194 -4.73 -21.96 11.20
CA ALA A 194 -5.99 -22.60 10.85
C ALA A 194 -5.76 -23.94 10.12
N LEU A 195 -4.75 -24.00 9.24
CA LEU A 195 -4.38 -25.22 8.54
C LEU A 195 -3.82 -26.29 9.49
N GLU A 196 -3.01 -25.88 10.46
CA GLU A 196 -2.49 -26.76 11.52
C GLU A 196 -3.63 -27.37 12.34
N TYR A 197 -4.60 -26.55 12.75
CA TYR A 197 -5.80 -27.01 13.47
C TYR A 197 -6.65 -27.99 12.63
N LEU A 198 -6.85 -27.70 11.35
CA LEU A 198 -7.74 -28.50 10.49
C LEU A 198 -7.09 -29.79 9.96
N LEU A 199 -5.79 -29.77 9.63
CA LEU A 199 -5.13 -30.88 8.92
C LEU A 199 -4.16 -31.68 9.78
N VAL A 200 -3.55 -31.06 10.80
CA VAL A 200 -2.44 -31.69 11.53
C VAL A 200 -2.91 -32.19 12.90
N ASN A 201 -3.46 -31.31 13.72
CA ASN A 201 -3.83 -31.67 15.08
C ASN A 201 -5.03 -30.85 15.59
N PRO A 202 -6.27 -31.36 15.45
CA PRO A 202 -7.46 -30.71 16.00
C PRO A 202 -7.41 -30.52 17.52
N ALA A 203 -6.63 -31.34 18.24
CA ALA A 203 -6.49 -31.22 19.70
C ALA A 203 -5.74 -29.94 20.11
N ILE A 204 -5.06 -29.24 19.19
CA ILE A 204 -4.43 -27.95 19.46
C ILE A 204 -5.44 -26.87 19.89
N GLY A 205 -6.72 -27.04 19.50
CA GLY A 205 -7.81 -26.17 19.96
C GLY A 205 -8.08 -26.24 21.45
N ASN A 206 -7.56 -27.25 22.16
CA ASN A 206 -7.64 -27.36 23.62
C ASN A 206 -6.43 -26.74 24.34
N ASP A 207 -5.39 -26.32 23.61
CA ASP A 207 -4.23 -25.65 24.19
C ASP A 207 -4.56 -24.16 24.45
N PRO A 208 -4.65 -23.72 25.72
CA PRO A 208 -4.95 -22.33 26.05
C PRO A 208 -3.88 -21.36 25.56
N LEU A 209 -2.63 -21.80 25.39
CA LEU A 209 -1.56 -20.98 24.83
C LEU A 209 -1.82 -20.71 23.34
N TRP A 210 -2.15 -21.75 22.57
CA TRP A 210 -2.49 -21.61 21.15
C TRP A 210 -3.71 -20.70 20.96
N ILE A 211 -4.79 -20.94 21.71
CA ILE A 211 -6.00 -20.09 21.66
C ILE A 211 -5.64 -18.63 21.95
N SER A 212 -4.83 -18.38 22.98
CA SER A 212 -4.39 -17.03 23.33
C SER A 212 -3.62 -16.36 22.19
N ARG A 213 -2.72 -17.09 21.51
CA ARG A 213 -1.97 -16.59 20.34
C ARG A 213 -2.91 -16.20 19.21
N ILE A 214 -3.86 -17.07 18.86
CA ILE A 214 -4.82 -16.82 17.77
C ILE A 214 -5.75 -15.66 18.07
N ILE A 215 -6.26 -15.55 19.30
CA ILE A 215 -7.12 -14.42 19.70
C ILE A 215 -6.34 -13.11 19.62
N LEU A 216 -5.08 -13.08 20.10
CA LEU A 216 -4.25 -11.87 20.07
C LEU A 216 -3.88 -11.48 18.63
N MET A 217 -3.54 -12.45 17.78
CA MET A 217 -3.29 -12.22 16.35
C MET A 217 -4.55 -11.67 15.65
N SER A 218 -5.71 -12.28 15.91
CA SER A 218 -6.99 -11.85 15.36
C SER A 218 -7.36 -10.43 15.80
N ARG A 219 -7.14 -10.08 17.08
CA ARG A 219 -7.32 -8.71 17.60
C ARG A 219 -6.44 -7.68 16.90
N ALA A 220 -5.26 -8.09 16.46
CA ALA A 220 -4.31 -7.21 15.79
C ALA A 220 -4.71 -6.98 14.32
N ILE A 221 -5.22 -8.01 13.65
CA ILE A 221 -5.66 -7.98 12.25
C ILE A 221 -7.01 -7.26 12.12
N VAL A 222 -7.94 -7.52 13.03
CA VAL A 222 -9.24 -6.83 13.08
C VAL A 222 -9.04 -5.38 13.53
N ALA A 223 -9.85 -4.46 13.02
CA ALA A 223 -9.80 -3.07 13.46
C ALA A 223 -10.52 -2.91 14.80
N SER A 224 -9.80 -2.42 15.81
CA SER A 224 -10.37 -2.25 17.16
C SER A 224 -10.84 -0.82 17.47
N SER A 225 -10.58 0.13 16.57
CA SER A 225 -10.97 1.53 16.72
C SER A 225 -11.18 2.19 15.35
N PRO A 226 -11.84 3.37 15.26
CA PRO A 226 -12.00 4.08 13.99
C PRO A 226 -10.67 4.44 13.33
N LEU A 227 -9.66 4.83 14.13
CA LEU A 227 -8.33 5.18 13.62
C LEU A 227 -7.62 3.95 13.06
N ASP A 228 -7.68 2.83 13.79
CA ASP A 228 -7.14 1.55 13.35
C ASP A 228 -7.80 1.07 12.06
N PHE A 229 -9.13 1.21 11.97
CA PHE A 229 -9.88 0.93 10.75
C PHE A 229 -9.44 1.83 9.58
N ALA A 230 -9.35 3.14 9.80
CA ALA A 230 -8.94 4.09 8.77
C ALA A 230 -7.53 3.78 8.23
N THR A 231 -6.57 3.47 9.11
CA THR A 231 -5.20 3.12 8.68
C THR A 231 -5.15 1.82 7.87
N LYS A 232 -5.94 0.80 8.24
CA LYS A 232 -6.08 -0.45 7.47
C LYS A 232 -6.67 -0.18 6.08
N ILE A 233 -7.77 0.56 6.01
CA ILE A 233 -8.39 0.95 4.73
C ILE A 233 -7.44 1.77 3.85
N VAL A 234 -6.69 2.70 4.44
CA VAL A 234 -5.67 3.48 3.70
C VAL A 234 -4.63 2.55 3.07
N MET A 235 -4.12 1.56 3.82
CA MET A 235 -3.16 0.60 3.31
C MET A 235 -3.76 -0.23 2.16
N ASP A 236 -5.00 -0.69 2.30
CA ASP A 236 -5.68 -1.47 1.27
C ASP A 236 -5.98 -0.64 0.02
N VAL A 237 -6.45 0.59 0.16
CA VAL A 237 -6.63 1.53 -0.96
C VAL A 237 -5.30 1.85 -1.63
N ALA A 238 -4.21 1.98 -0.87
CA ALA A 238 -2.87 2.20 -1.41
C ALA A 238 -2.41 1.04 -2.29
N THR A 239 -2.69 -0.22 -1.90
CA THR A 239 -2.41 -1.38 -2.75
C THR A 239 -3.15 -1.28 -4.09
N LEU A 240 -4.43 -0.92 -4.06
CA LEU A 240 -5.29 -0.81 -5.23
C LEU A 240 -4.81 0.29 -6.17
N VAL A 241 -4.53 1.48 -5.63
CA VAL A 241 -4.02 2.64 -6.38
C VAL A 241 -2.67 2.33 -7.02
N SER A 242 -1.74 1.74 -6.26
CA SER A 242 -0.40 1.42 -6.77
C SER A 242 -0.44 0.32 -7.85
N LEU A 243 -1.27 -0.72 -7.69
CA LEU A 243 -1.49 -1.74 -8.72
C LEU A 243 -2.08 -1.16 -10.00
N ARG A 244 -3.05 -0.25 -9.85
CA ARG A 244 -3.64 0.39 -11.01
C ARG A 244 -2.68 1.33 -11.73
N ARG A 245 -1.90 2.11 -10.98
CA ARG A 245 -0.84 2.95 -11.57
C ARG A 245 0.13 2.08 -12.36
N LEU A 246 0.54 0.95 -11.80
CA LEU A 246 1.42 -0.01 -12.46
C LEU A 246 0.83 -0.53 -13.77
N THR A 247 -0.42 -1.00 -13.79
CA THR A 247 -1.08 -1.50 -15.00
C THR A 247 -1.32 -0.41 -16.04
N HIS A 248 -1.67 0.81 -15.61
CA HIS A 248 -1.83 1.95 -16.51
C HIS A 248 -0.51 2.31 -17.20
N VAL A 249 0.58 2.40 -16.44
CA VAL A 249 1.89 2.70 -17.03
C VAL A 249 2.27 1.61 -18.03
N LEU A 250 2.12 0.33 -17.69
CA LEU A 250 2.36 -0.79 -18.63
C LEU A 250 1.50 -0.71 -19.90
N ALA A 251 0.22 -0.34 -19.79
CA ALA A 251 -0.65 -0.17 -20.94
C ALA A 251 -0.13 0.92 -21.89
N THR A 252 0.41 2.03 -21.35
CA THR A 252 1.05 3.06 -22.17
C THR A 252 2.34 2.60 -22.85
N TYR A 253 3.12 1.71 -22.22
CA TYR A 253 4.29 1.08 -22.85
C TYR A 253 3.89 0.19 -24.03
N SER A 254 2.83 -0.60 -23.88
CA SER A 254 2.31 -1.48 -24.94
C SER A 254 1.81 -0.68 -26.15
N SER A 255 0.98 0.35 -25.93
CA SER A 255 0.44 1.17 -27.02
C SER A 255 1.51 1.97 -27.78
N ALA A 256 2.56 2.44 -27.09
CA ALA A 256 3.69 3.12 -27.74
C ALA A 256 4.55 2.19 -28.62
N THR A 257 4.40 0.87 -28.47
CA THR A 257 5.12 -0.15 -29.25
C THR A 257 4.38 -0.52 -30.55
N ILE A 258 3.09 -0.19 -30.67
CA ILE A 258 2.20 -0.58 -31.78
C ILE A 258 1.79 0.64 -32.63
N ALA A 259 2.43 1.81 -32.48
CA ALA A 259 2.24 2.88 -33.46
C ALA A 259 2.85 2.41 -34.79
N PRO A 260 2.05 2.16 -35.84
CA PRO A 260 2.61 1.89 -37.16
C PRO A 260 3.30 3.17 -37.57
N THR A 261 4.56 3.07 -37.94
CA THR A 261 5.19 4.08 -38.79
C THR A 261 4.49 3.95 -40.14
N THR A 262 3.29 4.54 -40.27
CA THR A 262 2.74 4.88 -41.57
C THR A 262 3.67 5.95 -42.14
N SER A 263 4.74 5.48 -42.77
CA SER A 263 5.45 6.18 -43.82
C SER A 263 4.42 6.45 -44.92
N ARG A 264 3.62 7.51 -44.74
CA ARG A 264 2.91 8.12 -45.85
C ARG A 264 3.96 8.92 -46.62
N ARG A 265 4.71 8.18 -47.44
CA ARG A 265 5.44 8.70 -48.59
C ARG A 265 4.40 9.30 -49.53
N GLN A 266 3.96 10.54 -49.26
CA GLN A 266 3.28 11.33 -50.27
C GLN A 266 4.34 12.00 -51.12
N LEU A 267 4.45 11.40 -52.29
CA LEU A 267 5.17 11.80 -53.47
C LEU A 267 5.02 13.30 -53.75
N SER A 268 6.15 13.96 -53.93
CA SER A 268 6.26 15.32 -54.43
C SER A 268 5.65 15.41 -55.83
N THR A 269 4.62 16.23 -56.00
CA THR A 269 4.27 16.82 -57.29
C THR A 269 4.10 18.31 -57.09
N SER A 270 5.02 19.03 -57.73
CA SER A 270 5.13 20.47 -57.87
C SER A 270 3.82 21.05 -58.40
N SER A 271 3.24 22.03 -57.72
CA SER A 271 2.37 23.02 -58.34
C SER A 271 2.26 24.24 -57.42
N SER A 272 2.77 25.34 -57.95
CA SER A 272 2.83 26.67 -57.39
C SER A 272 1.45 27.20 -57.04
N SER A 273 1.27 27.71 -55.82
CA SER A 273 0.29 28.75 -55.55
C SER A 273 0.71 29.58 -54.34
N ILE A 274 0.94 30.86 -54.63
CA ILE A 274 1.20 31.94 -53.70
C ILE A 274 -0.05 32.12 -52.84
N THR A 275 0.07 31.95 -51.53
CA THR A 275 -0.94 32.42 -50.57
C THR A 275 -0.27 33.12 -49.39
N CYS A 276 -0.75 34.33 -49.13
CA CYS A 276 -0.26 35.29 -48.15
C CYS A 276 -0.12 34.70 -46.74
N ARG A 277 1.06 34.90 -46.13
CA ARG A 277 1.32 34.61 -44.72
C ARG A 277 0.86 35.79 -43.85
N SER A 278 -0.20 35.60 -43.10
CA SER A 278 -0.55 36.41 -41.94
C SER A 278 0.40 36.07 -40.78
N PRO A 279 1.00 37.03 -40.07
CA PRO A 279 1.80 36.76 -38.89
C PRO A 279 0.87 36.51 -37.69
N THR A 280 0.56 35.24 -37.41
CA THR A 280 -0.04 34.89 -36.12
C THR A 280 1.06 34.86 -35.07
N HIS A 281 1.03 35.85 -34.18
CA HIS A 281 1.83 35.92 -32.96
C HIS A 281 1.77 34.58 -32.23
N SER A 282 2.88 33.84 -32.25
CA SER A 282 3.12 32.73 -31.34
C SER A 282 3.24 33.31 -29.93
N VAL A 283 2.16 33.18 -29.14
CA VAL A 283 2.23 33.39 -27.70
C VAL A 283 3.19 32.33 -27.15
N ALA A 284 4.43 32.74 -26.92
CA ALA A 284 5.41 31.96 -26.19
C ALA A 284 4.84 31.68 -24.81
N LYS A 285 4.36 30.45 -24.60
CA LYS A 285 4.08 29.94 -23.26
C LYS A 285 5.42 29.95 -22.53
N ALA A 286 5.62 30.97 -21.70
CA ALA A 286 6.75 31.06 -20.80
C ALA A 286 6.82 29.76 -19.98
N SER A 287 7.75 28.88 -20.36
CA SER A 287 8.09 27.70 -19.59
C SER A 287 8.77 28.19 -18.32
N ILE A 288 8.00 28.29 -17.24
CA ILE A 288 8.54 28.54 -15.90
C ILE A 288 9.60 27.46 -15.64
N PRO A 289 10.85 27.83 -15.30
CA PRO A 289 11.94 26.88 -15.13
C PRO A 289 11.61 25.88 -14.02
N ALA A 290 11.79 24.60 -14.32
CA ALA A 290 11.50 23.44 -13.48
C ALA A 290 12.38 23.32 -12.22
N ALA A 291 13.22 24.31 -11.93
CA ALA A 291 14.27 24.24 -10.91
C ALA A 291 13.73 24.31 -9.46
N ASN A 292 12.59 24.95 -9.21
CA ASN A 292 12.14 25.24 -7.84
C ASN A 292 11.16 24.21 -7.22
N ARG A 293 10.95 23.05 -7.86
CA ARG A 293 9.88 22.08 -7.47
C ARG A 293 10.35 20.83 -6.74
N ARG A 294 11.67 20.62 -6.62
CA ARG A 294 12.28 19.44 -5.96
C ARG A 294 12.53 19.54 -4.44
N PRO A 295 12.60 20.70 -3.76
CA PRO A 295 13.06 20.72 -2.37
C PRO A 295 12.08 20.04 -1.42
N LEU A 296 10.77 20.17 -1.66
CA LEU A 296 9.75 19.56 -0.81
C LEU A 296 9.73 18.02 -0.93
N ALA A 297 9.87 17.48 -2.15
CA ALA A 297 9.98 16.04 -2.34
C ALA A 297 11.22 15.49 -1.61
N ILE A 298 12.38 16.15 -1.75
CA ILE A 298 13.60 15.77 -1.03
C ILE A 298 13.39 15.82 0.49
N ALA A 299 12.75 16.87 1.02
CA ALA A 299 12.46 16.96 2.44
C ALA A 299 11.59 15.79 2.94
N LEU A 300 10.55 15.42 2.20
CA LEU A 300 9.70 14.26 2.52
C LEU A 300 10.48 12.94 2.50
N LEU A 301 11.43 12.78 1.57
CA LEU A 301 12.29 11.60 1.50
C LEU A 301 13.29 11.54 2.66
N VAL A 302 13.85 12.69 3.07
CA VAL A 302 14.69 12.76 4.27
C VAL A 302 13.90 12.35 5.50
N VAL A 303 12.64 12.81 5.64
CA VAL A 303 11.75 12.39 6.73
C VAL A 303 11.53 10.87 6.74
N LEU A 304 11.36 10.23 5.58
CA LEU A 304 11.24 8.77 5.50
C LEU A 304 12.50 8.05 6.00
N VAL A 305 13.67 8.50 5.56
CA VAL A 305 14.95 7.88 5.95
C VAL A 305 15.22 8.06 7.44
N THR A 306 15.01 9.27 7.98
CA THR A 306 15.21 9.54 9.41
C THR A 306 14.22 8.75 10.26
N TRP A 307 12.96 8.62 9.81
CA TRP A 307 11.97 7.78 10.47
C TRP A 307 12.33 6.29 10.43
N GLY A 308 12.80 5.77 9.29
CA GLY A 308 13.29 4.40 9.16
C GLY A 308 14.46 4.09 10.10
N ALA A 309 15.40 5.04 10.23
CA ALA A 309 16.50 4.93 11.18
C ALA A 309 16.01 4.92 12.64
N ALA A 310 15.08 5.82 12.99
CA ALA A 310 14.48 5.86 14.32
C ALA A 310 13.75 4.54 14.67
N LEU A 311 12.94 4.01 13.74
CA LEU A 311 12.28 2.71 13.92
C LEU A 311 13.29 1.58 14.11
N THR A 312 14.37 1.56 13.31
CA THR A 312 15.43 0.54 13.44
C THR A 312 16.08 0.60 14.82
N ILE A 313 16.43 1.80 15.30
CA ILE A 313 17.01 1.99 16.63
C ILE A 313 16.04 1.52 17.72
N LEU A 314 14.75 1.85 17.62
CA LEU A 314 13.74 1.43 18.59
C LEU A 314 13.55 -0.10 18.59
N LEU A 315 13.54 -0.74 17.41
CA LEU A 315 13.44 -2.19 17.28
C LEU A 315 14.68 -2.91 17.85
N LEU A 316 15.88 -2.38 17.61
CA LEU A 316 17.11 -2.90 18.21
C LEU A 316 17.07 -2.70 19.73
N ARG A 317 16.61 -1.53 20.20
CA ARG A 317 16.49 -1.23 21.62
C ARG A 317 15.59 -2.24 22.34
N THR A 318 14.41 -2.53 21.78
CA THR A 318 13.45 -3.47 22.37
C THR A 318 13.90 -4.93 22.26
N SER A 319 14.79 -5.25 21.32
CA SER A 319 15.34 -6.60 21.16
C SER A 319 16.47 -6.88 22.15
N PHE A 320 17.34 -5.91 22.42
CA PHE A 320 18.56 -6.11 23.23
C PHE A 320 18.47 -5.61 24.67
N PHE A 321 17.67 -4.57 24.96
CA PHE A 321 17.65 -3.91 26.26
C PHE A 321 16.36 -4.13 27.04
N ARG A 322 15.57 -5.16 26.68
CA ARG A 322 14.30 -5.45 27.35
C ARG A 322 14.53 -6.07 28.72
N THR A 323 13.64 -5.78 29.67
CA THR A 323 13.62 -6.53 30.93
C THR A 323 13.16 -7.98 30.69
N ALA A 324 13.82 -8.90 31.38
CA ALA A 324 13.45 -10.31 31.34
C ALA A 324 12.06 -10.50 31.94
N CYS A 325 11.25 -11.34 31.30
CA CYS A 325 9.96 -11.73 31.85
C CYS A 325 10.14 -12.75 32.98
N PRO A 326 9.24 -12.77 33.98
CA PRO A 326 9.24 -13.84 34.97
C PRO A 326 9.04 -15.20 34.28
N PRO A 327 9.59 -16.29 34.83
CA PRO A 327 9.57 -17.61 34.20
C PRO A 327 8.15 -18.19 34.02
N THR A 328 7.18 -17.72 34.82
CA THR A 328 5.76 -18.09 34.68
C THR A 328 5.10 -17.49 33.45
N CYS A 329 5.69 -16.46 32.83
CA CYS A 329 5.18 -15.83 31.62
C CYS A 329 5.64 -16.58 30.36
N VAL A 330 4.75 -17.39 29.80
CA VAL A 330 5.07 -18.25 28.64
C VAL A 330 4.90 -17.52 27.31
N ALA A 331 4.00 -16.52 27.22
CA ALA A 331 3.88 -15.67 26.05
C ALA A 331 3.81 -14.19 26.42
N HIS A 332 4.55 -13.36 25.69
CA HIS A 332 4.68 -11.94 25.95
C HIS A 332 4.75 -11.14 24.65
N ALA A 333 4.29 -9.90 24.69
CA ALA A 333 4.42 -8.96 23.59
C ALA A 333 5.66 -8.07 23.76
N THR A 334 6.09 -7.43 22.68
CA THR A 334 7.28 -6.56 22.62
C THR A 334 6.90 -5.15 22.20
N PRO A 335 6.20 -4.37 23.04
CA PRO A 335 5.78 -3.01 22.66
C PRO A 335 6.99 -2.14 22.29
N LEU A 336 6.87 -1.34 21.23
CA LEU A 336 7.99 -0.59 20.67
C LEU A 336 8.59 0.46 21.63
N LEU A 337 7.74 1.09 22.44
CA LEU A 337 8.12 2.20 23.31
C LEU A 337 8.38 1.79 24.77
N ASP A 338 8.06 0.56 25.13
CA ASP A 338 8.06 0.07 26.51
C ASP A 338 9.03 -1.12 26.63
N LEU A 339 9.99 -1.02 27.54
CA LEU A 339 10.99 -2.07 27.78
C LEU A 339 10.55 -3.08 28.84
N THR A 340 9.40 -2.85 29.48
CA THR A 340 8.87 -3.75 30.50
C THR A 340 8.34 -5.04 29.88
N CYS A 341 8.37 -6.13 30.66
CA CYS A 341 7.72 -7.37 30.26
C CYS A 341 6.19 -7.17 30.18
N ARG A 342 5.63 -7.28 28.98
CA ARG A 342 4.17 -7.33 28.76
C ARG A 342 3.70 -8.77 28.58
N CYS A 343 3.50 -9.45 29.70
CA CYS A 343 2.98 -10.81 29.66
C CYS A 343 1.55 -10.86 29.11
N LYS A 344 1.30 -11.81 28.21
CA LYS A 344 -0.01 -12.05 27.59
C LYS A 344 -0.61 -13.39 28.00
N TYR A 345 0.22 -14.35 28.36
CA TYR A 345 -0.21 -15.64 28.90
C TYR A 345 0.74 -16.10 30.00
N VAL A 346 0.17 -16.35 31.18
CA VAL A 346 0.88 -16.86 32.36
C VAL A 346 0.41 -18.29 32.60
N HIS A 347 1.36 -19.19 32.82
CA HIS A 347 1.06 -20.53 33.27
C HIS A 347 1.12 -20.56 34.80
N VAL A 348 -0.03 -20.78 35.44
CA VAL A 348 -0.16 -20.88 36.90
C VAL A 348 -0.43 -22.34 37.24
N ASN A 349 0.56 -23.01 37.83
CA ASN A 349 0.37 -24.33 38.42
C ASN A 349 -0.34 -24.17 39.76
N CYS A 350 -1.63 -24.48 39.80
CA CYS A 350 -2.36 -24.62 41.05
C CYS A 350 -2.09 -26.04 41.58
N HIS A 351 -1.10 -26.19 42.46
CA HIS A 351 -0.86 -27.41 43.22
C HIS A 351 -1.67 -27.43 44.51
#